data_AF-A0A1L9BLN8-F1
#
_entry.id   AF-A0A1L9BLN8-F1
#
_cell.length_a   1.000
_cell.length_b   1.000
_cell.length_c   1.000
_cell.angle_alpha   90.00
_cell.angle_beta   90.00
_cell.angle_gamma   90.00
#
_symmetry.space_group_name_H-M   'P 1'
#
loop_
_entity.id
_entity.type
_entity.pdbx_description
1 polymer ?
#
loop_
_entity_poly.entity_id
_entity_poly.type
_entity_poly.pdbx_seq_one_letter_code
_entity_poly.pdbx_strand_id
1 'polypeptide(L)' 'MIELLFVACLSGEPQSCRDRSMVFTSDIGLMGCMMGAQAQLAKWAQSHPGQSISGWKCRMAGADGRAA' A
#
# COMPACT_ATOMS: atom_id res chain seq x y z
N MET A 1 12.17 3.34 9.15
CA MET A 1 11.55 2.53 8.08
C MET A 1 10.22 3.17 7.72
N ILE A 2 9.89 3.24 6.43
CA ILE A 2 8.67 3.87 5.92
C ILE A 2 7.83 2.78 5.27
N GLU A 3 6.51 2.85 5.40
CA GLU A 3 5.61 1.90 4.77
C GLU A 3 4.55 2.60 3.94
N LEU A 4 4.25 2.00 2.79
CA LEU A 4 3.08 2.29 1.97
C LEU A 4 2.00 1.29 2.34
N LEU A 5 1.00 1.76 3.09
CA LEU A 5 -0.19 1.00 3.39
C LEU A 5 -1.23 1.28 2.30
N PHE A 6 -1.84 0.26 1.75
CA PHE A 6 -2.90 0.37 0.75
C PHE A 6 -3.95 -0.71 0.91
N VAL A 7 -5.16 -0.42 0.45
CA VAL A 7 -6.30 -1.32 0.48
C VAL A 7 -6.51 -1.89 -0.91
N ALA A 8 -6.54 -3.21 -0.99
CA ALA A 8 -6.85 -3.94 -2.21
C ALA A 8 -8.17 -4.69 -2.06
N CYS A 9 -9.12 -4.45 -2.95
CA CYS A 9 -10.41 -5.12 -2.98
C CYS A 9 -10.52 -6.03 -4.20
N LEU A 10 -11.24 -7.15 -4.09
CA LEU A 10 -11.48 -8.02 -5.24
C LEU A 10 -12.37 -7.31 -6.27
N SER A 11 -11.95 -7.32 -7.54
CA SER A 11 -12.69 -6.64 -8.61
C SER A 11 -14.07 -7.24 -8.87
N GLY A 12 -14.24 -8.55 -8.60
CA GLY A 12 -15.54 -9.23 -8.65
C GLY A 12 -16.36 -9.15 -7.36
N GLU A 13 -15.75 -8.74 -6.25
CA GLU A 13 -16.41 -8.64 -4.95
C GLU A 13 -15.88 -7.43 -4.18
N PRO A 14 -16.38 -6.21 -4.46
CA PRO A 14 -15.84 -4.96 -3.92
C PRO A 14 -15.96 -4.82 -2.39
N GLN A 15 -16.74 -5.69 -1.75
CA GLN A 15 -16.86 -5.76 -0.29
C GLN A 15 -15.71 -6.54 0.36
N SER A 16 -14.97 -7.32 -0.43
CA SER A 16 -13.86 -8.14 0.04
C SER A 16 -12.54 -7.40 -0.16
N CYS A 17 -12.23 -6.53 0.80
CA CYS A 17 -11.03 -5.71 0.83
C CYS A 17 -10.01 -6.23 1.85
N ARG A 18 -8.72 -6.09 1.53
CA ARG A 18 -7.60 -6.45 2.39
C ARG A 18 -6.58 -5.34 2.44
N ASP A 19 -6.15 -5.04 3.66
CA ASP A 19 -5.00 -4.16 3.89
C ASP A 19 -3.71 -4.84 3.49
N ARG A 20 -2.86 -4.10 2.79
CA ARG A 20 -1.55 -4.51 2.31
C ARG A 20 -0.54 -3.43 2.63
N SER A 21 0.66 -3.83 3.04
CA SER A 21 1.76 -2.91 3.29
C SER A 21 2.99 -3.29 2.47
N MET A 22 3.69 -2.28 1.97
CA MET A 22 5.02 -2.41 1.36
C MET A 22 5.99 -1.52 2.12
N VAL A 23 7.10 -2.10 2.59
CA VAL A 23 8.11 -1.37 3.37
C VAL A 23 9.16 -0.81 2.42
N PHE A 24 9.43 0.49 2.55
CA PHE A 24 10.51 1.21 1.92
C PHE A 24 11.65 1.40 2.90
N THR A 25 12.87 1.38 2.35
CA THR A 25 14.06 1.71 3.11
C THR A 25 14.02 3.19 3.53
N SER A 26 14.62 3.48 4.68
CA SER A 26 14.47 4.77 5.38
C SER A 26 15.11 5.95 4.64
N ASP A 27 16.00 5.68 3.69
CA ASP A 27 16.71 6.65 2.85
C ASP A 27 15.80 7.47 1.93
N ILE A 28 14.64 6.96 1.56
CA ILE A 28 13.71 7.61 0.63
C ILE A 28 12.89 8.74 1.31
N GLY A 29 12.68 8.66 2.62
CA GLY A 29 11.83 9.60 3.34
C GLY A 29 10.33 9.53 2.96
N LEU A 30 9.47 10.23 3.72
CA LEU A 30 8.01 10.23 3.52
C LEU A 30 7.63 10.82 2.16
N MET A 31 8.32 11.89 1.77
CA MET A 31 8.13 12.53 0.46
C MET A 31 8.50 11.61 -0.69
N GLY A 32 9.61 10.88 -0.59
CA GLY A 32 9.99 9.93 -1.62
C GLY A 32 9.02 8.73 -1.71
N CYS A 33 8.45 8.29 -0.58
CA CYS A 33 7.37 7.30 -0.60
C CYS A 33 6.16 7.84 -1.36
N MET A 34 5.70 9.06 -1.08
CA MET A 34 4.54 9.64 -1.78
C MET A 34 4.77 9.76 -3.29
N MET A 35 5.98 10.14 -3.72
CA MET A 35 6.34 10.21 -5.14
C MET A 35 6.44 8.82 -5.79
N GLY A 36 6.99 7.83 -5.08
CA GLY A 36 7.18 6.47 -5.59
C GLY A 36 5.96 5.56 -5.45
N ALA A 37 4.99 5.91 -4.60
CA ALA A 37 3.86 5.07 -4.23
C ALA A 37 3.00 4.71 -5.43
N GLN A 38 2.65 5.69 -6.26
CA GLN A 38 1.80 5.45 -7.43
C GLN A 38 2.43 4.44 -8.40
N ALA A 39 3.74 4.52 -8.65
CA ALA A 39 4.45 3.58 -9.51
C ALA A 39 4.49 2.16 -8.91
N GLN A 40 4.71 2.05 -7.60
CA GLN A 40 4.72 0.76 -6.90
C GLN A 40 3.34 0.11 -6.86
N LEU A 41 2.30 0.91 -6.63
CA LEU A 41 0.90 0.47 -6.68
C LEU A 41 0.50 0.01 -8.09
N ALA A 42 0.92 0.72 -9.13
CA ALA A 42 0.70 0.31 -10.51
C ALA A 42 1.40 -1.02 -10.83
N LYS A 43 2.64 -1.22 -10.35
CA LYS A 43 3.35 -2.50 -10.49
C LYS A 43 2.65 -3.64 -9.75
N TRP A 44 2.16 -3.36 -8.55
CA TRP A 44 1.40 -4.31 -7.75
C TRP A 44 0.09 -4.72 -8.45
N ALA A 45 -0.65 -3.76 -8.98
CA ALA A 45 -1.91 -3.99 -9.70
C ALA A 45 -1.72 -4.86 -10.96
N GLN A 46 -0.62 -4.65 -11.70
CA GLN A 46 -0.28 -5.50 -12.85
C GLN A 46 -0.06 -6.96 -12.47
N SER A 47 0.45 -7.22 -11.27
CA SER A 47 0.65 -8.58 -10.76
C SER A 47 -0.63 -9.19 -10.14
N HIS A 48 -1.67 -8.38 -9.94
CA HIS A 48 -2.92 -8.76 -9.29
C HIS A 48 -4.14 -8.27 -10.08
N PRO A 49 -4.37 -8.80 -11.30
CA PRO A 49 -5.41 -8.29 -12.21
C PRO A 49 -6.85 -8.47 -11.70
N GLY A 50 -7.08 -9.31 -10.69
CA GLY A 50 -8.39 -9.48 -10.04
C GLY A 50 -8.58 -8.61 -8.78
N GLN A 51 -7.65 -7.70 -8.49
CA GLN A 51 -7.72 -6.80 -7.34
C GLN A 51 -7.59 -5.34 -7.78
N SER A 52 -8.42 -4.50 -7.18
CA SER A 52 -8.49 -3.07 -7.38
C SER A 52 -7.95 -2.36 -6.13
N ILE A 53 -7.18 -1.29 -6.30
CA ILE A 53 -6.70 -0.48 -5.16
C ILE A 53 -7.74 0.59 -4.85
N SER A 54 -8.25 0.62 -3.61
CA SER A 54 -9.28 1.57 -3.18
C SER A 54 -8.72 2.79 -2.46
N GLY A 55 -7.52 2.69 -1.87
CA GLY A 55 -6.89 3.79 -1.16
C GLY A 55 -5.49 3.44 -0.69
N TRP A 56 -4.65 4.44 -0.46
CA TRP A 56 -3.27 4.26 -0.01
C TRP A 56 -2.74 5.47 0.77
N LYS A 57 -1.75 5.23 1.62
CA LYS A 57 -1.04 6.26 2.39
C LYS A 57 0.38 5.80 2.73
N CYS A 58 1.31 6.75 2.72
CA CYS A 58 2.65 6.56 3.26
C CYS A 58 2.68 6.92 4.75
N ARG A 59 3.34 6.11 5.57
CA ARG A 59 3.54 6.37 7.00
C ARG A 59 4.86 5.78 7.50
N MET A 60 5.25 6.10 8.72
CA MET A 60 6.38 5.43 9.37
C MET A 60 6.00 3.99 9.71
N ALA A 61 6.87 3.04 9.38
CA ALA A 61 6.66 1.62 9.68
C ALA A 61 6.56 1.42 11.20
N GLY A 62 5.47 0.81 11.66
CA GLY A 62 5.18 0.64 13.09
C GLY A 62 4.32 1.75 13.71
N ALA A 63 3.84 2.71 12.90
CA ALA A 63 2.86 3.70 13.35
C ALA A 63 1.44 3.12 13.50
N ASP A 64 1.11 2.02 12.82
CA ASP A 64 0.01 1.16 13.29
C ASP A 64 0.59 0.24 14.36
N GLY A 65 0.32 0.60 15.61
CA GLY A 65 0.24 -0.39 16.65
C GLY A 65 -0.62 -1.54 16.13
N ARG A 66 -0.02 -2.73 16.15
CA ARG A 66 -0.72 -4.01 16.23
C ARG A 66 -1.97 -3.82 17.12
N ALA A 67 -3.12 -3.59 16.53
CA ALA A 67 -4.38 -3.94 17.16
C ALA A 67 -4.36 -5.47 17.13
N ALA A 68 -4.05 -6.02 18.31
CA ALA A 68 -4.08 -7.44 18.61
C ALA A 68 -5.46 -8.04 18.35
#